data_AF-A0A382EL35-F1
#
_entry.id   AF-A0A382EL35-F1
#
_cell.length_a   1.000
_cell.length_b   1.000
_cell.length_c   1.000
_cell.angle_alpha   90.00
_cell.angle_beta   90.00
_cell.angle_gamma   90.00
#
_symmetry.space_group_name_H-M   'P 1'
#
loop_
_entity.id
_entity.type
_entity.pdbx_description
1 polymer ?
#
loop_
_entity_poly.entity_id
_entity_poly.type
_entity_poly.pdbx_seq_one_letter_code
_entity_poly.pdbx_strand_id
1 'polypeptide(L)' 'MLKQRIITALILAPLALYAILFLPIFWFEIAIAGVVGIGAYEWANMSGVCERPKKLIYMAGAFAICIALSLIVD' A
#
# COMPACT_ATOMS: atom_id res chain seq x y z
N MET A 1 13.98 7.28 -19.20
CA MET A 1 13.83 7.63 -17.77
C MET A 1 12.73 8.65 -17.51
N LEU A 2 12.79 9.87 -18.06
CA LEU A 2 11.76 10.90 -17.75
C LEU A 2 10.36 10.55 -18.28
N LYS A 3 10.25 10.06 -19.52
CA LYS A 3 8.97 9.69 -20.14
C LYS A 3 8.19 8.65 -19.31
N GLN A 4 8.87 7.61 -18.83
CA GLN A 4 8.25 6.57 -18.01
C GLN A 4 7.76 7.11 -16.66
N ARG A 5 8.55 7.94 -15.97
CA ARG A 5 8.14 8.57 -14.71
C ARG A 5 6.91 9.45 -14.88
N ILE A 6 6.85 10.24 -15.96
CA ILE A 6 5.70 11.09 -16.28
C ILE A 6 4.46 10.23 -16.53
N ILE A 7 4.57 9.17 -17.35
CA ILE A 7 3.45 8.27 -17.65
C ILE A 7 2.92 7.60 -16.38
N THR A 8 3.80 7.08 -15.52
CA THR A 8 3.39 6.44 -14.27
C THR A 8 2.69 7.43 -13.34
N ALA A 9 3.22 8.65 -13.19
CA ALA A 9 2.58 9.68 -12.37
C ALA A 9 1.20 10.09 -12.94
N LEU A 10 1.09 10.22 -14.26
CA LEU A 10 -0.16 10.57 -14.95
C LEU A 10 -1.24 9.50 -14.79
N ILE A 11 -0.85 8.23 -14.60
CA ILE A 11 -1.79 7.12 -14.36
C ILE A 11 -2.15 7.02 -12.88
N LEU A 12 -1.17 7.12 -11.98
CA LEU A 12 -1.40 6.98 -10.54
C LEU A 12 -2.20 8.14 -9.95
N ALA A 13 -2.01 9.37 -10.42
CA ALA A 13 -2.73 10.54 -9.91
C ALA A 13 -4.26 10.44 -10.08
N PRO A 14 -4.82 10.20 -11.28
CA PRO A 14 -6.27 10.04 -11.45
C PRO A 14 -6.80 8.78 -10.75
N LEU A 15 -6.01 7.71 -10.67
CA LEU A 15 -6.40 6.49 -9.95
C LEU A 15 -6.55 6.75 -8.44
N ALA A 16 -5.60 7.49 -7.86
CA ALA A 16 -5.67 7.91 -6.46
C ALA A 16 -6.84 8.87 -6.20
N LEU A 17 -7.07 9.85 -7.08
CA LEU A 17 -8.22 10.75 -6.98
C LEU A 17 -9.55 9.99 -7.08
N TYR A 18 -9.64 9.01 -7.97
CA TYR A 18 -10.82 8.16 -8.09
C TYR A 18 -11.08 7.37 -6.80
N ALA A 19 -10.03 6.77 -6.23
CA ALA A 19 -10.13 6.06 -4.97
C ALA A 19 -10.57 6.97 -3.80
N ILE A 20 -10.11 8.21 -3.75
CA ILE A 20 -10.47 9.15 -2.67
C ILE A 20 -11.90 9.69 -2.83
N LEU A 21 -12.34 10.00 -4.04
CA LEU A 21 -13.61 10.70 -4.28
C LEU A 21 -14.82 9.77 -4.44
N PHE A 22 -14.63 8.57 -4.98
CA PHE A 22 -15.73 7.70 -5.40
C PHE A 22 -15.79 6.36 -4.66
N LEU A 23 -14.72 5.96 -3.96
CA LEU A 23 -14.67 4.65 -3.34
C LEU A 23 -15.36 4.68 -1.95
N PRO A 24 -16.22 3.71 -1.61
CA PRO A 24 -16.78 3.59 -0.28
C PRO A 24 -15.69 3.43 0.78
N ILE A 25 -15.95 3.90 2.01
CA ILE A 25 -14.94 4.02 3.07
C ILE A 25 -14.18 2.69 3.32
N PHE A 26 -14.91 1.58 3.42
CA PHE A 26 -14.33 0.25 3.61
C PHE A 26 -13.35 -0.16 2.50
N TRP A 27 -13.71 0.11 1.25
CA TRP A 27 -12.86 -0.22 0.11
C TRP A 27 -11.65 0.72 0.00
N PHE A 28 -11.80 1.98 0.42
CA PHE A 28 -10.70 2.93 0.52
C PHE A 28 -9.67 2.51 1.57
N GLU A 29 -10.13 2.06 2.74
CA GLU A 29 -9.25 1.57 3.81
C GLU A 29 -8.43 0.36 3.36
N ILE A 30 -9.04 -0.60 2.65
CA ILE A 30 -8.32 -1.75 2.07
C ILE A 30 -7.28 -1.29 1.04
N ALA A 31 -7.62 -0.31 0.18
CA ALA A 31 -6.69 0.22 -0.81
C ALA A 31 -5.47 0.86 -0.15
N ILE A 32 -5.68 1.66 0.91
CA ILE A 32 -4.61 2.28 1.70
C ILE A 32 -3.78 1.22 2.43
N ALA A 33 -4.42 0.22 3.04
CA ALA A 33 -3.71 -0.90 3.67
C ALA A 33 -2.79 -1.60 2.67
N GLY A 34 -3.22 -1.78 1.41
CA GLY A 34 -2.41 -2.33 0.34
C GLY A 34 -1.17 -1.48 0.03
N VAL A 35 -1.34 -0.15 -0.11
CA VAL A 35 -0.23 0.79 -0.33
C VAL A 35 0.77 0.75 0.84
N VAL A 36 0.27 0.71 2.07
CA VAL A 36 1.11 0.58 3.29
C VAL A 36 1.85 -0.75 3.30
N GLY A 37 1.20 -1.85 2.92
CA GLY A 37 1.84 -3.17 2.81
C GLY A 37 3.00 -3.19 1.82
N ILE A 38 2.84 -2.55 0.65
CA ILE A 38 3.92 -2.40 -0.34
C ILE A 38 5.06 -1.55 0.25
N GLY A 39 4.73 -0.46 0.94
CA GLY A 39 5.72 0.36 1.65
C GLY A 39 6.47 -0.44 2.72
N ALA A 40 5.78 -1.30 3.47
CA ALA A 40 6.39 -2.18 4.46
C ALA A 40 7.35 -3.19 3.81
N TYR A 41 7.01 -3.74 2.64
CA TYR A 41 7.91 -4.63 1.89
C TYR A 41 9.23 -3.93 1.51
N GLU A 42 9.15 -2.71 0.99
CA GLU A 42 10.33 -1.90 0.65
C GLU A 42 11.12 -1.50 1.91
N TRP A 43 10.43 -1.18 3.00
CA TRP A 43 11.08 -0.83 4.27
C TRP A 43 11.80 -2.03 4.89
N ALA A 44 11.26 -3.24 4.76
CA ALA A 44 11.95 -4.46 5.18
C ALA A 44 13.29 -4.65 4.43
N ASN A 45 13.35 -4.25 3.16
CA ASN A 45 14.61 -4.26 2.42
C ASN A 45 15.62 -3.25 2.97
N MET A 46 15.15 -2.06 3.38
CA MET A 46 16.00 -1.03 3.98
C MET A 46 16.47 -1.37 5.40
N SER A 47 15.71 -2.16 6.16
CA SER A 47 16.06 -2.59 7.51
C SER A 47 17.03 -3.78 7.56
N GLY A 48 17.58 -4.20 6.41
CA GLY A 48 18.54 -5.30 6.32
C GLY A 48 17.90 -6.70 6.25
N VAL A 49 16.58 -6.79 6.15
CA VAL A 49 15.87 -8.07 5.96
C VAL A 49 15.89 -8.43 4.47
N CYS A 50 16.94 -9.13 4.04
CA CYS A 50 17.13 -9.47 2.62
C CYS A 50 16.35 -10.72 2.16
N GLU A 51 15.95 -11.59 3.09
CA GLU A 51 15.24 -12.82 2.78
C GLU A 51 13.80 -12.55 2.28
N ARG A 52 13.51 -13.01 1.06
CA ARG A 52 12.17 -12.92 0.44
C ARG A 52 11.01 -13.35 1.35
N PRO A 53 11.07 -14.48 2.09
CA PRO A 53 9.98 -14.88 2.97
C PRO A 53 9.76 -13.92 4.14
N LYS A 54 10.84 -13.39 4.73
CA LYS A 54 10.76 -12.45 5.87
C LYS A 54 10.16 -11.11 5.45
N LYS A 55 10.44 -10.64 4.23
CA LYS A 55 9.81 -9.43 3.66
C LYS A 55 8.30 -9.60 3.45
N LEU A 56 7.89 -10.76 2.94
CA LEU A 56 6.48 -11.11 2.75
C LEU A 56 5.73 -11.17 4.09
N ILE A 57 6.35 -11.74 5.13
CA ILE A 57 5.77 -11.76 6.48
C ILE A 57 5.62 -10.33 7.03
N TYR A 58 6.61 -9.46 6.82
CA TYR A 58 6.53 -8.08 7.28
C TYR A 58 5.44 -7.27 6.56
N MET A 59 5.33 -7.42 5.24
CA MET A 59 4.23 -6.85 4.44
C MET A 59 2.86 -7.37 4.91
N ALA A 60 2.72 -8.70 5.08
CA ALA A 60 1.47 -9.31 5.51
C ALA A 60 1.09 -8.87 6.93
N GLY A 61 2.08 -8.74 7.84
CA GLY A 61 1.88 -8.23 9.19
C GLY A 61 1.37 -6.79 9.20
N ALA A 62 2.01 -5.90 8.43
CA ALA A 62 1.56 -4.52 8.30
C ALA A 62 0.13 -4.44 7.72
N PHE A 63 -0.15 -5.22 6.68
CA PHE A 63 -1.50 -5.28 6.08
C PHE A 63 -2.55 -5.80 7.07
N ALA A 64 -2.24 -6.88 7.80
CA ALA A 64 -3.13 -7.46 8.80
C ALA A 64 -3.43 -6.50 9.96
N ILE A 65 -2.43 -5.72 10.41
CA ILE A 65 -2.63 -4.68 11.43
C ILE A 65 -3.56 -3.58 10.92
N CYS A 66 -3.36 -3.11 9.69
CA CYS A 66 -4.24 -2.10 9.08
C CYS A 66 -5.69 -2.60 8.97
N ILE A 67 -5.90 -3.84 8.54
CA ILE A 67 -7.24 -4.46 8.46
C ILE A 67 -7.85 -4.60 9.86
N ALA A 68 -7.08 -5.06 10.85
CA ALA A 68 -7.56 -5.20 12.22
C ALA A 68 -7.98 -3.86 12.82
N LEU A 69 -7.22 -2.79 12.55
CA LEU A 69 -7.57 -1.44 13.01
C LEU A 69 -8.82 -0.89 12.31
N SER A 70 -8.97 -1.14 11.00
CA SER A 70 -10.18 -0.80 10.24
C SER A 70 -11.42 -1.44 10.88
N LEU A 71 -11.38 -2.75 11.16
CA LEU A 71 -12.47 -3.48 11.82
C LEU A 71 -12.77 -3.04 13.27
N ILE A 72 -11.84 -2.34 13.93
CA ILE A 72 -12.04 -1.81 15.29
C ILE A 72 -12.69 -0.42 15.25
N VAL A 73 -12.45 0.33 14.18
CA VAL A 73 -12.89 1.72 14.00
C VAL A 73 -14.30 1.80 13.40
N ASP A 74 -14.67 0.82 12.55
CA ASP A 74 -16.05 0.60 12.08
C ASP A 74 -17.00 0.12 13.20
#